data_AF-A0AAW9GY22-F1
#
_entry.id   AF-A0AAW9GY22-F1
#
_cell.length_a   1.000
_cell.length_b   1.000
_cell.length_c   1.000
_cell.angle_alpha   90.00
_cell.angle_beta   90.00
_cell.angle_gamma   90.00
#
_symmetry.space_group_name_H-M   'P 1'
#
loop_
_entity.id
_entity.type
_entity.pdbx_description
1 polymer ?
#
loop_
_entity_poly.entity_id
_entity_poly.type
_entity_poly.pdbx_seq_one_letter_code
_entity_poly.pdbx_strand_id
1 'polypeptide(L)'
;MTQTSILDPTTTTPSTSTAVTPAAGSMSKIGLYVASGALPDNVRAEVVMGTPGSDLIIGTLHKGEPTMLVPGPATGAGVRVRLTTTGGTAVGVFKDE
;
A
#
# COMPACT_ATOMS: atom_id res chain seq x y z
N MET A 1 -1.26 -10.72 12.18
CA MET A 1 -0.03 -11.28 11.54
C MET A 1 0.38 -10.31 10.45
N THR A 2 1.59 -9.76 10.50
CA THR A 2 2.05 -8.77 9.52
C THR A 2 2.27 -9.45 8.16
N GLN A 3 1.51 -9.08 7.13
CA GLN A 3 1.71 -9.63 5.78
C GLN A 3 2.61 -8.69 4.99
N THR A 4 3.71 -9.22 4.48
CA THR A 4 4.69 -8.49 3.67
C THR A 4 4.64 -8.97 2.22
N SER A 5 4.55 -8.04 1.27
CA SER A 5 4.64 -8.31 -0.17
C SER A 5 5.73 -7.44 -0.77
N ILE A 6 6.67 -8.02 -1.50
CA ILE A 6 7.62 -7.25 -2.30
C ILE A 6 6.90 -6.84 -3.58
N LEU A 7 6.85 -5.55 -3.88
CA LEU A 7 6.47 -5.10 -5.21
C LEU A 7 7.72 -4.87 -6.04
N ASP A 8 7.70 -5.46 -7.23
CA ASP A 8 8.75 -5.30 -8.21
C ASP A 8 8.72 -3.85 -8.76
N PRO A 9 9.89 -3.21 -8.95
CA PRO A 9 9.97 -1.83 -9.44
C PRO A 9 9.32 -1.62 -10.81
N THR A 10 9.06 -2.68 -11.57
CA THR A 10 8.42 -2.63 -12.90
C THR A 10 6.91 -2.88 -12.86
N THR A 11 6.36 -3.28 -11.71
CA THR A 11 4.94 -3.60 -11.59
C THR A 11 4.09 -2.35 -11.31
N THR A 12 3.34 -1.93 -12.32
CA THR A 12 2.32 -0.86 -12.21
C THR A 12 0.94 -1.39 -11.78
N THR A 13 0.81 -2.71 -11.69
CA THR A 13 -0.39 -3.41 -11.22
C THR A 13 -0.45 -3.35 -9.69
N PRO A 14 -1.58 -2.92 -9.08
CA PRO A 14 -1.72 -2.90 -7.63
C PRO A 14 -1.52 -4.30 -7.04
N SER A 15 -0.72 -4.42 -5.99
CA SER A 15 -0.45 -5.72 -5.38
C SER A 15 -1.70 -6.27 -4.70
N THR A 16 -2.28 -7.31 -5.26
CA THR A 16 -3.44 -8.02 -4.69
C THR A 16 -3.10 -8.68 -3.35
N SER A 17 -1.83 -8.99 -3.09
CA SER A 17 -1.34 -9.56 -1.84
C SER A 17 -1.32 -8.58 -0.67
N THR A 18 -1.54 -7.29 -0.93
CA THR A 18 -1.62 -6.23 0.09
C THR A 18 -3.05 -5.84 0.45
N ALA A 19 -4.05 -6.51 -0.14
CA ALA A 19 -5.45 -6.25 0.14
C ALA A 19 -5.73 -6.37 1.65
N VAL A 20 -6.13 -5.27 2.29
CA VAL A 20 -6.71 -5.26 3.64
C VAL A 20 -8.20 -4.99 3.56
N THR A 21 -8.94 -5.64 4.45
CA THR A 21 -10.37 -5.42 4.63
C THR A 21 -10.61 -5.12 6.11
N PRO A 22 -10.15 -3.96 6.63
CA PRO A 22 -10.38 -3.57 8.01
C PRO A 22 -11.88 -3.65 8.32
N ALA A 23 -12.21 -4.31 9.42
CA ALA A 23 -13.58 -4.36 9.94
C ALA A 23 -14.03 -2.97 10.39
N ALA A 24 -15.34 -2.76 10.48
CA ALA A 24 -15.90 -1.51 11.00
C ALA A 24 -15.39 -1.28 12.45
N GLY A 25 -14.77 -0.12 12.68
CA GLY A 25 -14.17 0.21 13.98
C GLY A 25 -12.71 -0.25 14.16
N SER A 26 -12.11 -0.92 13.17
CA SER A 26 -10.69 -1.28 13.16
C SER A 26 -9.87 -0.33 12.29
N MET A 27 -8.58 -0.21 12.60
CA MET A 27 -7.60 0.48 11.76
C MET A 27 -6.58 -0.53 11.29
N SER A 28 -6.37 -0.62 9.98
CA SER A 28 -5.24 -1.37 9.41
C SER A 28 -4.11 -0.40 9.10
N LYS A 29 -2.89 -0.74 9.49
CA LYS A 29 -1.70 0.01 9.10
C LYS A 29 -1.14 -0.57 7.81
N ILE A 30 -0.87 0.29 6.83
CA ILE A 30 -0.19 -0.08 5.60
C ILE A 30 1.08 0.76 5.51
N GLY A 31 2.18 0.17 5.06
CA GLY A 31 3.43 0.91 4.90
C GLY A 31 4.34 0.37 3.82
N LEU A 32 5.24 1.24 3.36
CA LEU A 32 6.33 0.93 2.47
C LEU A 32 7.61 0.66 3.28
N TYR A 33 8.38 -0.30 2.83
CA TYR A 33 9.72 -0.56 3.31
C TYR A 33 10.64 -0.93 2.15
N VAL A 34 11.94 -0.77 2.35
CA VAL A 34 12.97 -1.31 1.44
C VAL A 34 13.75 -2.36 2.21
N ALA A 35 14.22 -3.40 1.51
CA ALA A 35 14.97 -4.49 2.15
C ALA A 35 16.29 -4.01 2.78
N SER A 36 16.84 -2.89 2.28
CA SER A 36 18.06 -2.28 2.79
C SER A 36 17.99 -0.77 2.59
N GLY A 37 18.29 -0.01 3.64
CA GLY A 37 18.39 1.45 3.60
C GLY A 37 17.08 2.20 3.84
N ALA A 38 17.06 3.46 3.41
CA ALA A 38 15.88 4.34 3.51
C ALA A 38 15.08 4.30 2.20
N LEU A 39 13.78 4.62 2.28
CA LEU A 39 12.95 4.78 1.09
C LEU A 39 13.57 5.87 0.19
N PRO A 40 13.80 5.61 -1.11
CA PRO A 40 14.27 6.63 -2.03
C PRO A 40 13.28 7.79 -2.15
N ASP A 41 13.76 9.02 -2.32
CA ASP A 41 12.91 10.22 -2.48
C ASP A 41 11.99 10.15 -3.72
N ASN A 42 12.38 9.33 -4.71
CA ASN A 42 11.63 9.14 -5.95
C ASN A 42 10.55 8.05 -5.86
N VAL A 43 10.44 7.35 -4.73
CA VAL A 43 9.39 6.34 -4.55
C VAL A 43 8.08 7.01 -4.15
N ARG A 44 7.03 6.70 -4.93
CA ARG A 44 5.65 7.09 -4.65
C ARG A 44 4.74 5.91 -4.87
N ALA A 45 3.91 5.62 -3.88
CA ALA A 45 2.85 4.64 -4.00
C ALA A 45 1.51 5.27 -3.63
N GLU A 46 0.46 4.88 -4.33
CA GLU A 46 -0.92 5.23 -4.02
C GLU A 46 -1.54 4.08 -3.23
N VAL A 47 -2.25 4.45 -2.17
CA VAL A 47 -3.12 3.53 -1.44
C VAL A 47 -4.49 3.63 -2.09
N VAL A 48 -4.91 2.53 -2.71
CA VAL A 48 -6.16 2.44 -3.45
C VAL A 48 -7.15 1.53 -2.73
N MET A 49 -8.37 2.00 -2.52
CA MET A 49 -9.49 1.20 -2.03
C MET A 49 -10.33 0.79 -3.23
N GLY A 50 -10.40 -0.52 -3.50
CA GLY A 50 -11.18 -1.02 -4.63
C GLY A 50 -12.67 -1.07 -4.29
N THR A 51 -13.46 -0.15 -4.85
CA THR A 51 -14.92 -0.11 -4.69
C THR A 51 -15.63 -0.76 -5.88
N PRO A 52 -16.88 -1.24 -5.74
CA PRO A 52 -17.65 -1.73 -6.88
C PRO A 52 -17.85 -0.62 -7.92
N GLY A 53 -17.08 -0.66 -9.01
CA GLY A 53 -17.16 0.29 -10.12
C GLY A 53 -15.86 1.05 -10.42
N SER A 54 -14.96 1.23 -9.45
CA SER A 54 -13.64 1.85 -9.65
C SER A 54 -12.74 1.71 -8.41
N ASP A 55 -11.43 1.83 -8.63
CA ASP A 55 -10.47 2.07 -7.55
C ASP A 55 -10.53 3.53 -7.10
N LEU A 56 -10.57 3.76 -5.79
CA LEU A 56 -10.49 5.08 -5.16
C LEU A 56 -9.14 5.27 -4.51
N ILE A 57 -8.41 6.34 -4.83
CA ILE A 57 -7.15 6.67 -4.14
C ILE A 57 -7.53 7.30 -2.79
N ILE A 58 -7.17 6.62 -1.70
CA ILE A 58 -7.43 7.09 -0.34
C ILE A 58 -6.23 7.79 0.29
N GLY A 59 -5.04 7.63 -0.30
CA GLY A 59 -3.83 8.32 0.14
C GLY A 59 -2.61 7.94 -0.69
N THR A 60 -1.47 8.53 -0.33
CA THR A 60 -0.18 8.29 -0.98
C THR A 60 0.90 8.05 0.06
N LEU A 61 1.75 7.06 -0.19
CA LEU A 61 2.92 6.72 0.61
C LEU A 61 4.18 7.17 -0.13
N HIS A 62 5.08 7.83 0.60
CA HIS A 62 6.38 8.29 0.11
C HIS A 62 7.39 8.34 1.25
N LYS A 63 8.66 8.66 0.98
CA LYS A 63 9.71 8.70 2.02
C LYS A 63 9.35 9.51 3.28
N GLY A 64 8.71 10.67 3.12
CA GLY A 64 8.28 11.49 4.26
C GLY A 64 7.08 10.94 5.06
N GLU A 65 6.27 10.08 4.43
CA GLU A 65 5.08 9.47 5.01
C GLU A 65 5.03 8.01 4.52
N PRO A 66 5.93 7.15 5.05
CA PRO A 66 6.10 5.80 4.54
C PRO A 66 5.00 4.86 5.05
N THR A 67 4.15 5.30 5.98
CA THR A 67 3.06 4.50 6.54
C THR A 67 1.78 5.30 6.63
N MET A 68 0.64 4.65 6.43
CA MET A 68 -0.69 5.22 6.51
C MET A 68 -1.59 4.30 7.33
N LEU A 69 -2.46 4.90 8.14
CA LEU A 69 -3.55 4.20 8.82
C LEU A 69 -4.79 4.26 7.93
N VAL A 70 -5.39 3.10 7.70
CA VAL A 70 -6.59 2.96 6.90
C VAL A 70 -7.74 2.57 7.83
N PRO A 71 -8.70 3.48 8.06
CA PRO A 71 -9.87 3.17 8.86
C PRO A 71 -10.81 2.22 8.10
N GLY A 72 -11.37 1.25 8.81
CA GLY A 72 -12.48 0.44 8.31
C GLY A 72 -13.83 1.16 8.40
N PRO A 73 -14.87 0.65 7.71
CA PRO A 73 -14.84 -0.57 6.90
C PRO A 73 -14.34 -0.31 5.48
N ALA A 74 -13.43 -1.16 4.99
CA ALA A 74 -13.13 -1.24 3.56
C ALA A 74 -14.01 -2.32 2.94
N THR A 75 -14.81 -1.96 1.92
CA THR A 75 -15.69 -2.89 1.21
C THR A 75 -15.14 -3.20 -0.19
N GLY A 76 -15.54 -4.33 -0.79
CA GLY A 76 -15.15 -4.69 -2.15
C GLY A 76 -13.80 -5.40 -2.25
N ALA A 77 -12.89 -4.87 -3.09
CA ALA A 77 -11.60 -5.49 -3.39
C ALA A 77 -10.51 -5.26 -2.31
N GLY A 78 -10.89 -4.58 -1.22
CA GLY A 78 -10.00 -4.19 -0.12
C GLY A 78 -9.14 -2.98 -0.46
N VAL A 79 -8.31 -2.57 0.49
CA VAL A 79 -7.32 -1.51 0.29
C VAL A 79 -5.99 -2.13 -0.11
N ARG A 80 -5.39 -1.64 -1.20
CA ARG A 80 -4.19 -2.17 -1.84
C ARG A 80 -3.19 -1.04 -2.06
N VAL A 81 -1.93 -1.39 -2.22
CA VAL A 81 -0.90 -0.42 -2.61
C VAL A 81 -0.56 -0.60 -4.08
N ARG A 82 -0.58 0.53 -4.80
CA ARG A 82 -0.16 0.65 -6.19
C ARG A 82 1.08 1.50 -6.26
N LEU A 83 2.15 0.99 -6.84
CA LEU A 83 3.33 1.82 -7.10
C LEU A 83 3.09 2.73 -8.30
N THR A 84 3.25 4.03 -8.07
CA THR A 84 3.17 5.05 -9.12
C THR A 84 4.56 5.31 -9.70
N THR A 85 5.58 5.39 -8.83
CA THR A 85 6.98 5.57 -9.22
C THR A 85 7.88 4.78 -8.29
N THR A 86 8.80 4.01 -8.85
CA THR A 86 9.73 3.15 -8.10
C THR A 86 11.15 3.68 -8.09
N GLY A 87 11.47 4.62 -8.98
CA GLY A 87 12.84 5.14 -9.15
C GLY A 87 13.86 4.02 -9.41
N GLY A 88 13.42 2.87 -9.95
CA GLY A 88 14.25 1.68 -10.15
C GLY A 88 14.52 0.83 -8.90
N THR A 89 13.86 1.10 -7.77
CA THR A 89 14.08 0.37 -6.51
C THR A 89 12.92 -0.56 -6.17
N ALA A 90 13.22 -1.81 -5.83
CA ALA A 90 12.22 -2.73 -5.30
C ALA A 90 11.79 -2.31 -3.89
N VAL A 91 10.48 -2.13 -3.70
CA VAL A 91 9.91 -1.73 -2.42
C VAL A 91 8.95 -2.79 -1.92
N GLY A 92 9.09 -3.15 -0.66
CA GLY A 92 8.13 -3.96 0.05
C GLY A 92 6.97 -3.12 0.55
N VAL A 93 5.79 -3.73 0.58
CA VAL A 93 4.63 -3.24 1.32
C VAL A 93 4.39 -4.20 2.47
N PHE A 94 4.17 -3.65 3.66
CA PHE A 94 3.70 -4.41 4.80
C PHE A 94 2.31 -3.91 5.20
N LYS A 95 1.51 -4.83 5.75
CA LYS A 95 0.27 -4.50 6.43
C LYS A 95 0.23 -5.10 7.82
N ASP A 96 -0.39 -4.37 8.74
CA ASP A 96 -0.62 -4.77 10.13
C ASP A 96 -2.09 -4.53 10.47
N GLU A 97 -2.76 -5.58 10.96
CA GLU A 97 -4.19 -5.62 11.37
C GLU A 97 -4.30 -5.96 12.85
#